data_AF-A0A954EWU2-F1
#
_entry.id   AF-A0A954EWU2-F1
#
_cell.length_a   1.000
_cell.length_b   1.000
_cell.length_c   1.000
_cell.angle_alpha   90.00
_cell.angle_beta   90.00
_cell.angle_gamma   90.00
#
_symmetry.space_group_name_H-M   'P 1'
#
loop_
_entity.id
_entity.type
_entity.pdbx_description
1 polymer ?
#
loop_
_entity_poly.entity_id
_entity_poly.type
_entity_poly.pdbx_seq_one_letter_code
_entity_poly.pdbx_strand_id
1 'polypeptide(L)'
;IPFLQAFDLPDTTVSCARRDTTVVAPQALMLLNSLTAVRYAEAFADRVWQACNLPAGESQETDQSSRIVATVFQLALARDPEPEERKLAQDLLLRHADKHRVNASKSEAERLALIDLCRAMFNLNEFIYID
;
A
#
# COMPACT_ATOMS: atom_id res chain seq x y z
N ILE A 1 12.22 -23.79 20.16
CA ILE A 1 11.25 -23.91 19.06
C ILE A 1 9.84 -23.67 19.61
N PRO A 2 9.37 -22.40 19.74
CA PRO A 2 7.99 -22.09 20.05
C PRO A 2 7.41 -21.12 19.00
N PHE A 3 7.44 -21.52 17.73
CA PHE A 3 6.82 -20.79 16.60
C PHE A 3 5.82 -21.67 15.84
N LEU A 4 5.84 -22.99 16.07
CA LEU A 4 5.13 -23.98 15.27
C LEU A 4 3.85 -24.54 15.92
N GLN A 5 3.42 -24.02 17.07
CA GLN A 5 2.18 -24.48 17.72
C GLN A 5 0.95 -23.62 17.40
N ALA A 6 1.09 -22.56 16.59
CA ALA A 6 -0.01 -21.67 16.20
C ALA A 6 -0.59 -21.96 14.80
N PHE A 7 -0.05 -22.95 14.09
CA PHE A 7 -0.55 -23.36 12.77
C PHE A 7 -1.27 -24.69 12.90
N ASP A 8 -2.49 -24.60 13.44
CA ASP A 8 -3.48 -25.67 13.57
C ASP A 8 -3.37 -26.67 12.41
N LEU A 9 -2.63 -27.76 12.65
CA LEU A 9 -2.36 -28.79 11.66
C LEU A 9 -3.70 -29.50 11.39
N PRO A 10 -4.18 -29.58 10.14
CA PRO A 10 -5.44 -30.24 9.89
C PRO A 10 -5.31 -31.73 10.24
N ASP A 11 -6.09 -32.17 11.23
CA ASP A 11 -6.28 -33.58 11.52
C ASP A 11 -7.03 -34.24 10.35
N THR A 12 -6.42 -35.24 9.74
CA THR A 12 -6.88 -35.88 8.50
C THR A 12 -8.05 -36.86 8.69
N THR A 13 -8.64 -36.96 9.87
CA THR A 13 -9.61 -38.03 10.18
C THR A 13 -11.09 -37.65 10.11
N VAL A 14 -11.49 -36.46 9.64
CA VAL A 14 -12.92 -36.13 9.51
C VAL A 14 -13.26 -35.26 8.31
N SER A 15 -14.15 -35.78 7.46
CA SER A 15 -14.81 -35.02 6.40
C SER A 15 -16.07 -34.35 6.96
N CYS A 16 -15.99 -33.06 7.28
CA CYS A 16 -17.17 -32.22 7.45
C CYS A 16 -16.88 -30.79 6.97
N ALA A 17 -17.65 -30.32 5.99
CA ALA A 17 -17.58 -28.96 5.47
C ALA A 17 -18.40 -28.02 6.35
N ARG A 18 -17.73 -27.25 7.23
CA ARG A 18 -18.31 -26.04 7.81
C ARG A 18 -17.21 -25.06 8.16
N ARG A 19 -17.16 -23.91 7.47
CA ARG A 19 -16.29 -22.81 7.84
C ARG A 19 -16.96 -22.03 8.96
N ASP A 20 -16.38 -22.08 10.16
CA ASP A 20 -16.64 -21.08 11.19
C ASP A 20 -15.92 -19.79 10.82
N THR A 21 -16.69 -18.72 10.63
CA THR A 21 -16.17 -17.35 10.52
C THR A 21 -15.62 -16.93 11.87
N THR A 22 -14.31 -16.94 12.02
CA THR A 22 -13.62 -16.35 13.16
C THR A 22 -13.12 -14.97 12.76
N VAL A 23 -13.68 -13.93 13.41
CA VAL A 23 -13.16 -12.57 13.35
C VAL A 23 -11.91 -12.54 14.23
N VAL A 24 -10.73 -12.73 13.62
CA VAL A 24 -9.44 -12.69 14.33
C VAL A 24 -8.90 -11.26 14.28
N ALA A 25 -9.47 -10.42 15.13
CA ALA A 25 -9.11 -9.02 15.35
C ALA A 25 -7.67 -8.69 15.83
N PRO A 26 -6.75 -9.61 16.23
CA PRO A 26 -5.39 -9.20 16.65
C PRO A 26 -4.37 -9.03 15.51
N GLN A 27 -4.58 -9.62 14.33
CA GLN A 27 -3.58 -9.66 13.25
C GLN A 27 -3.34 -8.29 12.60
N ALA A 28 -4.38 -7.46 12.52
CA ALA A 28 -4.30 -6.12 11.96
C ALA A 28 -3.40 -5.18 12.78
N LEU A 29 -3.29 -5.37 14.10
CA LEU A 29 -2.57 -4.44 14.98
C LEU A 29 -1.04 -4.62 14.94
N MET A 30 -0.55 -5.83 14.63
CA MET A 30 0.89 -6.09 14.51
C MET A 30 1.45 -5.63 13.16
N LEU A 31 0.61 -5.63 12.11
CA LEU A 31 0.93 -5.04 10.81
C LEU A 31 0.89 -3.50 10.83
N LEU A 32 0.06 -2.89 11.69
CA LEU A 32 -0.11 -1.44 11.78
C LEU A 32 1.11 -0.67 12.33
N ASN A 33 2.06 -1.35 13.01
CA ASN A 33 3.20 -0.70 13.68
C ASN A 33 4.58 -1.34 13.44
N SER A 34 4.69 -2.35 12.58
CA SER A 34 6.00 -2.99 12.34
C SER A 34 6.85 -2.16 11.36
N LEU A 35 8.15 -2.03 11.67
CA LEU A 35 9.16 -1.47 10.75
C LEU A 35 9.14 -2.15 9.38
N THR A 36 8.67 -3.40 9.32
CA THR A 36 8.52 -4.17 8.10
C THR A 36 7.48 -3.58 7.14
N ALA A 37 6.33 -3.09 7.64
CA ALA A 37 5.31 -2.47 6.80
C ALA A 37 5.80 -1.15 6.17
N VAL A 38 6.61 -0.38 6.91
CA VAL A 38 7.28 0.82 6.38
C VAL A 38 8.27 0.43 5.29
N ARG A 39 9.10 -0.59 5.52
CA ARG A 39 10.05 -1.09 4.51
C ARG A 39 9.36 -1.60 3.25
N TYR A 40 8.21 -2.27 3.38
CA TYR A 40 7.43 -2.69 2.21
C TYR A 40 6.85 -1.49 1.46
N ALA A 41 6.39 -0.46 2.17
CA ALA A 41 5.86 0.74 1.51
C ALA A 41 6.96 1.53 0.80
N GLU A 42 8.15 1.60 1.38
CA GLU A 42 9.35 2.18 0.74
C GLU A 42 9.71 1.42 -0.54
N ALA A 43 9.84 0.10 -0.46
CA ALA A 43 10.15 -0.73 -1.62
C ALA A 43 9.06 -0.65 -2.70
N PHE A 44 7.80 -0.56 -2.28
CA PHE A 44 6.68 -0.40 -3.21
C PHE A 44 6.67 0.97 -3.89
N ALA A 45 6.95 2.04 -3.14
CA ALA A 45 7.10 3.39 -3.69
C ALA A 45 8.24 3.45 -4.73
N ASP A 46 9.39 2.84 -4.44
CA ASP A 46 10.51 2.79 -5.39
C ASP A 46 10.13 2.03 -6.68
N ARG A 47 9.38 0.93 -6.57
CA ARG A 47 8.86 0.18 -7.72
C ARG A 47 7.87 1.01 -8.55
N VAL A 48 6.96 1.74 -7.89
CA VAL A 48 6.01 2.64 -8.57
C VAL A 48 6.77 3.75 -9.29
N TRP A 49 7.77 4.35 -8.65
CA TRP A 49 8.58 5.41 -9.24
C TRP A 49 9.29 4.95 -10.51
N GLN A 50 9.88 3.75 -10.50
CA GLN A 50 10.49 3.13 -11.67
C GLN A 50 9.46 2.82 -12.77
N ALA A 51 8.29 2.30 -12.40
CA ALA A 51 7.24 1.95 -13.36
C ALA A 51 6.60 3.17 -14.04
N CYS A 52 6.55 4.32 -13.37
CA CYS A 52 5.97 5.55 -13.93
C CYS A 52 6.79 6.14 -15.08
N ASN A 53 8.08 5.77 -15.21
CA ASN A 53 9.00 6.14 -16.30
C ASN A 53 8.74 7.56 -16.84
N LEU A 54 8.67 8.54 -15.92
CA LEU A 54 8.23 9.90 -16.24
C LEU A 54 9.13 10.48 -17.32
N PRO A 55 8.58 11.00 -18.45
CA PRO A 55 9.38 11.69 -19.43
C PRO A 55 10.05 12.88 -18.74
N ALA A 56 11.37 13.01 -18.93
CA ALA A 56 12.14 14.15 -18.45
C ALA A 56 11.74 15.40 -19.26
N GLY A 57 10.59 16.01 -18.93
CA GLY A 57 10.10 17.21 -19.59
C GLY A 57 8.65 17.54 -19.25
N GLU A 58 8.43 18.76 -18.76
CA GLU A 58 7.19 19.59 -18.73
C GLU A 58 5.84 18.89 -18.50
N SER A 59 5.80 17.76 -17.80
CA SER A 59 4.53 17.18 -17.39
C SER A 59 3.93 18.04 -16.29
N GLN A 60 2.68 18.47 -16.44
CA GLN A 60 1.96 19.19 -15.41
C GLN A 60 1.88 18.34 -14.13
N GLU A 61 2.03 18.95 -12.95
CA GLU A 61 2.01 18.22 -11.66
C GLU A 61 0.75 17.35 -11.49
N THR A 62 -0.39 17.80 -12.03
CA THR A 62 -1.66 17.05 -12.05
C THR A 62 -1.61 15.78 -12.91
N ASP A 63 -0.89 15.81 -14.04
CA ASP A 63 -0.77 14.66 -14.93
C ASP A 63 0.22 13.63 -14.36
N GLN A 64 1.30 14.10 -13.72
CA GLN A 64 2.22 13.24 -12.99
C GLN A 64 1.52 12.53 -11.82
N SER A 65 0.75 13.25 -11.00
CA SER A 65 0.03 12.64 -9.88
C SER A 65 -1.04 11.65 -10.34
N SER A 66 -1.73 11.93 -11.45
CA SER A 66 -2.65 10.97 -12.09
C SER A 66 -1.98 9.67 -12.49
N ARG A 67 -0.80 9.74 -13.10
CA ARG A 67 -0.04 8.56 -13.54
C ARG A 67 0.50 7.75 -12.37
N ILE A 68 0.99 8.41 -11.33
CA ILE A 68 1.44 7.76 -10.09
C ILE A 68 0.28 6.99 -9.45
N VAL A 69 -0.87 7.65 -9.26
CA VAL A 69 -2.06 7.02 -8.66
C VAL A 69 -2.53 5.82 -9.47
N ALA A 70 -2.65 5.94 -10.80
CA ALA A 70 -3.03 4.82 -11.65
C ALA A 70 -2.05 3.64 -11.50
N THR A 71 -0.75 3.91 -11.47
CA THR A 71 0.29 2.88 -11.31
C THR A 71 0.21 2.19 -9.96
N VAL A 72 -0.02 2.94 -8.88
CA VAL A 72 -0.21 2.39 -7.52
C VAL A 72 -1.38 1.42 -7.48
N PHE A 73 -2.54 1.80 -8.03
CA PHE A 73 -3.74 0.95 -8.06
C PHE A 73 -3.54 -0.29 -8.92
N GLN A 74 -2.92 -0.16 -10.09
CA GLN A 74 -2.62 -1.30 -10.96
C GLN A 74 -1.68 -2.30 -10.28
N LEU A 75 -0.63 -1.81 -9.60
CA LEU A 75 0.33 -2.70 -8.96
C LEU A 75 -0.16 -3.30 -7.63
N ALA A 76 -1.01 -2.59 -6.88
CA ALA A 76 -1.50 -3.04 -5.58
C ALA A 76 -2.81 -3.84 -5.67
N LEU A 77 -3.72 -3.44 -6.56
CA LEU A 77 -5.10 -3.94 -6.63
C LEU A 77 -5.47 -4.54 -8.01
N ALA A 78 -4.55 -4.52 -8.98
CA ALA A 78 -4.76 -5.04 -10.33
C ALA A 78 -5.99 -4.45 -11.07
N ARG A 79 -6.34 -3.21 -10.75
CA ARG A 79 -7.44 -2.45 -11.38
C ARG A 79 -7.10 -0.98 -11.50
N ASP A 80 -7.86 -0.26 -12.32
CA ASP A 80 -7.80 1.20 -12.34
C ASP A 80 -8.54 1.81 -11.14
N PRO A 81 -8.08 2.99 -10.66
CA PRO A 81 -8.80 3.71 -9.61
C PRO A 81 -10.11 4.28 -10.16
N GLU A 82 -11.16 4.17 -9.36
CA GLU A 82 -12.42 4.86 -9.61
C GLU A 82 -12.23 6.39 -9.54
N PRO A 83 -13.13 7.20 -10.13
CA PRO A 83 -12.97 8.66 -10.15
C PRO A 83 -12.82 9.29 -8.77
N GLU A 84 -13.56 8.80 -7.77
CA GLU A 84 -13.46 9.30 -6.39
C GLU A 84 -12.16 8.86 -5.72
N GLU A 85 -11.76 7.59 -5.87
CA GLU A 85 -10.50 7.06 -5.34
C GLU A 85 -9.30 7.80 -5.91
N ARG A 86 -9.33 8.06 -7.23
CA ARG A 86 -8.28 8.82 -7.91
C ARG A 86 -8.13 10.22 -7.31
N LYS A 87 -9.26 10.92 -7.13
CA LYS A 87 -9.28 12.26 -6.54
C LYS A 87 -8.73 12.25 -5.12
N LEU A 88 -9.17 11.30 -4.28
CA LEU A 88 -8.71 11.17 -2.90
C LEU A 88 -7.21 10.86 -2.82
N ALA A 89 -6.72 9.94 -3.66
CA ALA A 89 -5.31 9.57 -3.69
C ALA A 89 -4.41 10.71 -4.19
N GLN A 90 -4.85 11.47 -5.20
CA GLN A 90 -4.15 12.66 -5.68
C GLN A 90 -4.08 13.74 -4.61
N ASP A 91 -5.21 14.01 -3.94
CA ASP A 91 -5.28 15.00 -2.88
C ASP A 91 -4.39 14.60 -1.68
N LEU A 92 -4.34 13.31 -1.33
CA LEU A 92 -3.42 12.79 -0.32
C LEU A 92 -1.96 13.03 -0.73
N LEU A 93 -1.57 12.68 -1.96
CA LEU A 93 -0.20 12.89 -2.47
C LEU A 93 0.22 14.36 -2.38
N LEU A 94 -0.64 15.28 -2.85
CA LEU A 94 -0.34 16.71 -2.85
C LEU A 94 -0.22 17.25 -1.42
N ARG A 95 -1.20 16.96 -0.55
CA ARG A 95 -1.19 17.40 0.85
C ARG A 95 0.02 16.89 1.62
N HIS A 96 0.42 15.63 1.39
CA HIS A 96 1.57 15.05 2.05
C HIS A 96 2.88 15.61 1.49
N ALA A 97 2.98 15.85 0.18
CA ALA A 97 4.15 16.50 -0.41
C ALA A 97 4.36 17.89 0.19
N ASP A 98 3.31 18.70 0.30
CA ASP A 98 3.38 20.03 0.92
C ASP A 98 3.78 19.98 2.40
N LYS A 99 3.28 18.99 3.15
CA LYS A 99 3.67 18.78 4.55
C LYS A 99 5.15 18.44 4.68
N HIS A 100 5.67 17.57 3.82
CA HIS A 100 7.08 17.14 3.87
C HIS A 100 8.04 18.20 3.32
N ARG A 101 7.60 19.08 2.42
CA ARG A 101 8.38 20.23 1.89
C ARG A 101 8.87 21.19 2.98
N VAL A 102 8.26 21.18 4.16
CA VAL A 102 8.70 21.99 5.31
C VAL A 102 10.09 21.55 5.81
N ASN A 103 10.41 20.26 5.72
CA ASN A 103 11.62 19.67 6.31
C ASN A 103 12.53 18.96 5.29
N ALA A 104 12.13 18.87 4.03
CA ALA A 104 12.80 18.09 3.00
C ALA A 104 12.84 18.81 1.65
N SER A 105 13.74 18.40 0.76
CA SER A 105 13.78 18.91 -0.62
C SER A 105 12.51 18.53 -1.39
N LYS A 106 12.18 19.24 -2.48
CA LYS A 106 10.97 18.93 -3.30
C LYS A 106 10.89 17.46 -3.71
N SER A 107 11.99 16.91 -4.23
CA SER A 107 12.05 15.51 -4.67
C SER A 107 11.91 14.51 -3.51
N GLU A 108 12.50 14.82 -2.36
CA GLU A 108 12.39 13.97 -1.17
C GLU A 108 10.97 14.03 -0.58
N ALA A 109 10.35 15.20 -0.55
CA ALA A 109 8.98 15.37 -0.10
C ALA A 109 7.98 14.62 -0.99
N GLU A 110 8.17 14.63 -2.30
CA GLU A 110 7.38 13.83 -3.25
C GLU A 110 7.55 12.32 -3.02
N ARG A 111 8.78 11.86 -2.75
CA ARG A 111 9.04 10.46 -2.41
C ARG A 111 8.36 10.06 -1.10
N LEU A 112 8.46 10.88 -0.06
CA LEU A 112 7.82 10.64 1.24
C LEU A 112 6.28 10.60 1.13
N ALA A 113 5.70 11.48 0.32
CA ALA A 113 4.27 11.47 0.05
C ALA A 113 3.82 10.19 -0.67
N LEU A 114 4.61 9.68 -1.61
CA LEU A 114 4.34 8.40 -2.26
C LEU A 114 4.41 7.23 -1.28
N ILE A 115 5.40 7.21 -0.39
CA ILE A 115 5.48 6.19 0.67
C ILE A 115 4.23 6.22 1.54
N ASP A 116 3.75 7.42 1.92
CA ASP A 116 2.52 7.56 2.70
C ASP A 116 1.29 7.02 1.95
N LEU A 117 1.18 7.27 0.64
CA LEU A 117 0.12 6.68 -0.19
C LEU A 117 0.24 5.15 -0.22
N CYS A 118 1.43 4.60 -0.44
CA CYS A 118 1.66 3.16 -0.43
C CYS A 118 1.26 2.51 0.91
N ARG A 119 1.55 3.18 2.03
CA ARG A 119 1.08 2.74 3.36
C ARG A 119 -0.44 2.76 3.46
N ALA A 120 -1.10 3.80 2.94
CA ALA A 120 -2.56 3.85 2.91
C ALA A 120 -3.15 2.69 2.11
N MET A 121 -2.56 2.36 0.95
CA MET A 121 -2.99 1.24 0.10
C MET A 121 -2.92 -0.12 0.80
N PHE A 122 -1.85 -0.38 1.56
CA PHE A 122 -1.74 -1.63 2.32
C PHE A 122 -2.76 -1.73 3.45
N ASN A 123 -3.28 -0.61 3.94
CA ASN A 123 -4.33 -0.60 4.97
C ASN A 123 -5.75 -0.66 4.37
N LEU A 124 -5.90 -0.75 3.05
CA LEU A 124 -7.21 -0.95 2.43
C LEU A 124 -7.68 -2.40 2.67
N ASN A 125 -8.97 -2.55 2.93
CA ASN A 125 -9.60 -3.87 3.09
C ASN A 125 -9.49 -4.75 1.82
N GLU A 126 -9.24 -4.12 0.66
CA GLU A 126 -9.08 -4.78 -0.63
C GLU A 126 -7.66 -5.35 -0.84
N PHE A 127 -6.69 -4.98 0.00
CA PHE A 127 -5.32 -5.49 -0.11
C PHE A 127 -5.21 -6.87 0.55
N ILE A 128 -4.94 -7.89 -0.28
CA ILE A 128 -4.77 -9.28 0.15
C ILE A 128 -3.31 -9.51 0.51
N TYR A 129 -3.06 -9.84 1.78
CA TYR A 129 -1.76 -10.30 2.24
C TYR A 129 -1.63 -11.81 1.97
N ILE A 130 -0.58 -12.22 1.23
CA ILE A 130 -0.18 -13.63 1.10
C ILE A 130 1.04 -13.81 2.01
N ASP A 131 0.88 -14.59 3.09
CA ASP A 131 1.94 -15.02 4.01
C ASP A 131 2.33 -16.48 3.71
#